data_AF-A0A6B3CQV3-F1
#
_entry.id   AF-A0A6B3CQV3-F1
#
_cell.length_a   1.000
_cell.length_b   1.000
_cell.length_c   1.000
_cell.angle_alpha   90.00
_cell.angle_beta   90.00
_cell.angle_gamma   90.00
#
_symmetry.space_group_name_H-M   'P 1'
#
loop_
_entity.id
_entity.type
_entity.pdbx_description
1 polymer ?
#
loop_
_entity_poly.entity_id
_entity_poly.type
_entity_poly.pdbx_seq_one_letter_code
_entity_poly.pdbx_strand_id
1 'polypeptide(L)' 'HAVTMLTSVTDKALQIHGGRGYWKDHPMERVYRDARAQRFEEGTNEVQKAVVFRELLRGTAPAAAGAGR' A
#
# COMPACT_ATOMS: atom_id res chain seq x y z
N HIS A 1 -2.09 2.80 4.03
CA HIS A 1 -3.08 3.68 3.36
C HIS A 1 -2.45 4.65 2.34
N ALA A 2 -1.30 5.27 2.62
CA ALA A 2 -0.64 6.20 1.70
C ALA A 2 -0.36 5.61 0.30
N VAL A 3 0.23 4.41 0.21
CA VAL A 3 0.53 3.75 -1.08
C VAL A 3 -0.72 3.46 -1.91
N THR A 4 -1.83 3.11 -1.26
CA THR A 4 -3.12 2.91 -1.93
C THR A 4 -3.65 4.22 -2.53
N MET A 5 -3.53 5.32 -1.78
CA MET A 5 -3.89 6.66 -2.28
C MET A 5 -3.00 7.08 -3.45
N LEU A 6 -1.68 6.91 -3.32
CA LEU A 6 -0.71 7.18 -4.40
C LEU A 6 -1.11 6.45 -5.68
N THR A 7 -1.42 5.15 -5.59
CA THR A 7 -1.88 4.37 -6.73
C THR A 7 -3.14 4.97 -7.35
N SER A 8 -4.17 5.25 -6.54
CA SER A 8 -5.45 5.78 -7.05
C SER A 8 -5.31 7.15 -7.71
N VAL A 9 -4.52 8.05 -7.13
CA VAL A 9 -4.30 9.39 -7.71
C VAL A 9 -3.53 9.29 -9.02
N THR A 10 -2.47 8.48 -9.04
CA THR A 10 -1.60 8.36 -10.21
C THR A 10 -2.33 7.68 -11.38
N ASP A 11 -3.17 6.69 -11.09
CA ASP A 11 -4.02 6.02 -12.09
C ASP A 11 -5.03 6.98 -12.72
N LYS A 12 -5.70 7.80 -11.89
CA LYS A 12 -6.61 8.85 -12.38
C LYS A 12 -5.89 9.91 -13.21
N ALA A 13 -4.70 10.33 -12.77
CA ALA A 13 -3.89 11.27 -13.54
C ALA A 13 -3.50 10.69 -14.90
N LEU A 14 -3.12 9.42 -14.96
CA LEU A 14 -2.79 8.74 -16.21
C LEU A 14 -3.99 8.66 -17.15
N GLN A 15 -5.17 8.35 -16.62
CA GLN A 15 -6.42 8.32 -17.38
C GLN A 15 -6.74 9.68 -18.05
N ILE A 16 -6.48 10.81 -17.37
CA ILE A 16 -6.66 12.16 -17.92
C ILE A 16 -5.71 12.43 -19.10
N HIS A 17 -4.47 11.94 -19.01
CA HIS A 17 -3.47 12.10 -20.07
C HIS A 17 -3.71 11.16 -21.26
N GLY A 18 -4.63 10.19 -21.13
CA GLY A 18 -5.00 9.24 -22.15
C GLY A 18 -3.82 8.38 -22.61
N GLY A 19 -3.91 7.85 -23.84
CA GLY A 19 -2.86 6.99 -24.40
C GLY A 19 -1.48 7.64 -24.38
N ARG A 20 -1.41 8.97 -24.56
CA ARG A 20 -0.17 9.75 -24.50
C ARG A 20 0.56 9.64 -23.15
N GLY A 21 -0.17 9.53 -22.05
CA GLY A 21 0.42 9.40 -20.71
C GLY A 21 1.22 8.12 -20.48
N TYR A 22 1.02 7.09 -21.32
CA TYR A 22 1.74 5.81 -21.28
C TYR A 22 3.02 5.79 -22.12
N TRP A 23 3.30 6.81 -22.93
CA TRP A 23 4.50 6.84 -23.77
C TRP A 23 5.70 7.22 -22.92
N LYS A 24 6.83 6.55 -23.15
CA LYS A 24 8.08 6.75 -22.38
C LYS A 24 8.57 8.20 -22.35
N ASP A 25 8.28 8.95 -23.39
CA ASP A 25 8.68 10.37 -23.51
C ASP A 25 7.77 11.31 -22.71
N HIS A 26 6.64 10.80 -22.21
CA HIS A 26 5.71 11.57 -21.41
C HIS A 26 6.05 11.46 -19.91
N PRO A 27 6.21 12.58 -19.17
CA PRO A 27 6.58 12.55 -17.75
C PRO A 27 5.66 11.69 -16.87
N MET A 28 4.38 11.62 -17.25
CA MET A 28 3.35 10.81 -16.57
C MET A 28 3.70 9.31 -16.50
N GLU A 29 4.36 8.75 -17.52
CA GLU A 29 4.76 7.34 -17.53
C GLU A 29 5.71 7.05 -16.36
N ARG A 30 6.72 7.89 -16.18
CA ARG A 30 7.71 7.76 -15.11
C ARG A 30 7.04 7.84 -13.74
N VAL A 31 6.13 8.79 -13.55
CA VAL A 31 5.37 8.94 -12.30
C VAL A 31 4.55 7.69 -12.01
N TYR A 32 3.86 7.14 -13.01
CA TYR A 32 3.08 5.90 -12.85
C TYR A 32 3.94 4.69 -12.50
N ARG A 33 5.09 4.53 -13.19
CA ARG A 33 6.04 3.44 -12.94
C ARG A 33 6.64 3.52 -11.54
N ASP A 34 7.07 4.70 -11.10
CA ASP A 34 7.67 4.91 -9.78
C ASP A 34 6.60 4.70 -8.68
N ALA A 35 5.37 5.20 -8.88
CA ALA A 35 4.24 4.94 -7.98
C ALA A 35 3.91 3.43 -7.86
N ARG A 36 4.09 2.66 -8.95
CA ARG A 36 3.88 1.21 -8.93
C ARG A 36 4.96 0.48 -8.14
N ALA A 37 6.21 0.94 -8.20
CA ALA A 37 7.35 0.35 -7.50
C ALA A 37 7.21 0.43 -5.97
N GLN A 38 6.66 1.55 -5.47
CA GLN A 38 6.39 1.79 -4.05
C GLN A 38 5.48 0.75 -3.39
N ARG A 39 4.79 -0.11 -4.16
CA ARG A 39 4.01 -1.24 -3.63
C ARG A 39 4.86 -2.42 -3.17
N PHE A 40 6.17 -2.43 -3.45
CA PHE A 40 7.06 -3.56 -3.19
C PHE A 40 8.22 -3.22 -2.25
N GLU A 41 8.75 -2.00 -2.33
CA GLU A 41 10.04 -1.64 -1.73
C GLU A 41 10.08 -1.76 -0.19
N GLU A 42 9.07 -1.23 0.50
CA GLU A 42 9.03 -1.19 1.99
C GLU A 42 8.04 -2.19 2.58
N GLY A 43 7.85 -3.31 1.89
CA GLY A 43 6.89 -4.33 2.24
C GLY A 43 5.54 -4.11 1.55
N THR A 44 4.98 -5.20 1.04
CA THR A 44 3.73 -5.13 0.30
C THR A 44 2.56 -4.74 1.21
N ASN A 45 1.46 -4.30 0.60
CA ASN A 45 0.24 -3.98 1.34
C ASN A 45 -0.24 -5.16 2.21
N GLU A 46 -0.02 -6.39 1.76
CA GLU A 46 -0.38 -7.62 2.46
C GLU A 46 0.51 -7.84 3.69
N VAL A 47 1.82 -7.63 3.56
CA VAL A 47 2.77 -7.70 4.69
C VAL A 47 2.44 -6.63 5.72
N GLN A 48 2.21 -5.40 5.29
CA GLN A 48 1.84 -4.28 6.17
C GLN A 48 0.54 -4.58 6.93
N LYS A 49 -0.49 -5.10 6.25
CA LYS A 49 -1.74 -5.55 6.90
C LYS A 49 -1.50 -6.67 7.90
N ALA A 50 -0.64 -7.65 7.57
CA ALA A 50 -0.33 -8.76 8.46
C ALA A 50 0.38 -8.29 9.74
N VAL A 51 1.27 -7.30 9.64
CA VAL A 51 1.93 -6.68 10.81
C VAL A 51 0.89 -5.99 11.70
N VAL A 52 0.02 -5.15 11.13
CA VAL A 52 -1.06 -4.48 11.89
C VAL A 52 -1.96 -5.49 12.57
N PHE A 53 -2.37 -6.56 11.86
CA PHE A 53 -3.21 -7.60 12.42
C PHE A 53 -2.56 -8.32 13.61
N ARG A 54 -1.27 -8.64 13.53
CA ARG A 54 -0.52 -9.26 14.64
C ARG A 54 -0.47 -8.36 15.87
N GLU A 55 -0.24 -7.07 15.67
CA GLU A 55 -0.22 -6.10 16.77
C GLU A 55 -1.61 -5.89 17.39
N LEU A 56 -2.67 -5.88 16.57
CA LEU A 56 -4.05 -5.87 17.08
C LEU A 56 -4.32 -7.09 17.97
N LEU A 57 -3.94 -8.30 17.53
CA LEU A 57 -4.14 -9.52 18.30
C LEU A 57 -3.37 -9.53 19.63
N ARG A 58 -2.17 -8.94 19.66
CA ARG A 58 -1.38 -8.77 20.89
C ARG A 58 -2.06 -7.80 21.87
N GLY A 59 -2.62 -6.71 21.38
CA GLY A 59 -3.37 -5.75 22.18
C GLY A 59 -4.72 -6.27 22.69
N THR A 60 -5.29 -7.28 22.02
CA THR A 60 -6.55 -7.94 22.41
C THR A 60 -6.35 -9.27 23.15
N ALA A 61 -5.12 -9.61 23.55
CA ALA A 61 -4.90 -10.82 24.35
C ALA A 61 -5.83 -10.74 25.59
N PRO A 62 -6.76 -11.69 25.79
CA PRO A 62 -7.59 -11.68 26.98
C PRO A 62 -6.64 -11.70 28.18
N ALA A 63 -6.84 -10.77 29.12
CA ALA A 63 -6.15 -10.76 30.39
C ALA A 63 -6.12 -12.20 30.89
N ALA A 64 -4.91 -12.77 31.00
CA ALA A 64 -4.70 -14.16 31.31
C ALA A 64 -5.66 -14.56 32.43
N ALA A 65 -6.66 -15.38 32.09
CA ALA A 65 -7.50 -16.01 33.07
C ALA A 65 -6.54 -16.79 33.97
N GLY A 66 -6.34 -16.29 35.18
CA GLY A 66 -5.59 -16.96 36.22
C GLY A 66 -6.25 -18.31 36.47
N ALA A 67 -5.75 -19.35 35.80
CA ALA A 67 -5.98 -20.71 36.21
C ALA A 67 -5.05 -20.94 37.39
N GLY A 68 -5.66 -20.86 38.57
CA GLY A 68 -5.04 -21.04 39.86
C GLY A 68 -4.20 -22.31 39.93
N ARG A 69 -3.15 -22.18 40.75
CA ARG A 69 -2.66 -23.31 41.55
C ARG A 69 -3.64 -23.57 42.67
#